data_AF-A0A976D496-F1
#
_entry.id   AF-A0A976D496-F1
#
_cell.length_a   1.000
_cell.length_b   1.000
_cell.length_c   1.000
_cell.angle_alpha   90.00
_cell.angle_beta   90.00
_cell.angle_gamma   90.00
#
_symmetry.space_group_name_H-M   'P 1'
#
loop_
_entity.id
_entity.type
_entity.pdbx_description
1 polymer ?
#
loop_
_entity_poly.entity_id
_entity_poly.type
_entity_poly.pdbx_seq_one_letter_code
_entity_poly.pdbx_strand_id
1 'polypeptide(L)'
;MKKRTDNFQQFANKKKGAAIKEAMRQEKRKVKAEARAAGEAMRQLKKDKARGLVPLEPTRPAPVGKGKLPPPSATEKNKFSDKKTTAPAGAKEKAFAGKEKKFTGKPNGRSTTTAAGEMTAPKAEKALAEQMPLNKFIAHAGVCARREAAELVKTGKVTVNGDIVYEPGYKVSAKDKVKVKGKAVFLQRNAVYILLNKPKDFITTASDPQGRKTVVDLVRAATPERVFPIGRLDRNTTGVLILTNDGELTQQLSHPSYEVRKVYEITLETAVSKNHLEQILAGITLEDGFVKADAVGYVDGQSKNVIGIEIHSGKNRIVRRIFEHFGYEVKALDRVLFANLTKKNVERGKWRFLQEKEVRLLKHMNKGFVRKKPQSPHHGD
;
A
#
# COMPACT_ATOMS: atom_id res chain seq x y z
N MET A 1 10.62 -48.02 -64.63
CA MET A 1 11.43 -47.15 -63.75
C MET A 1 10.68 -46.87 -62.45
N LYS A 2 11.26 -47.33 -61.33
CA LYS A 2 11.07 -46.97 -59.90
C LYS A 2 9.65 -46.85 -59.31
N LYS A 3 9.27 -47.91 -58.57
CA LYS A 3 8.45 -47.82 -57.34
C LYS A 3 9.17 -46.93 -56.31
N ARG A 4 8.45 -46.01 -55.67
CA ARG A 4 8.85 -45.38 -54.40
C ARG A 4 7.83 -45.77 -53.34
N THR A 5 8.31 -46.57 -52.39
CA THR A 5 7.65 -46.95 -51.14
C THR A 5 7.74 -45.83 -50.11
N ASP A 6 6.87 -45.98 -49.10
CA ASP A 6 6.98 -45.50 -47.72
C ASP A 6 6.99 -44.00 -47.46
N ASN A 7 5.82 -43.50 -47.02
CA ASN A 7 5.77 -42.44 -46.00
C ASN A 7 4.46 -42.37 -45.20
N PHE A 8 3.73 -43.49 -45.04
CA PHE A 8 2.51 -43.52 -44.23
C PHE A 8 2.67 -44.19 -42.85
N GLN A 9 3.82 -44.82 -42.58
CA GLN A 9 4.08 -45.46 -41.28
C GLN A 9 4.68 -44.52 -40.20
N GLN A 10 5.09 -43.29 -40.55
CA GLN A 10 5.63 -42.33 -39.55
C GLN A 10 4.57 -41.60 -38.71
N PHE A 11 3.27 -41.78 -38.99
CA PHE A 11 2.20 -41.13 -38.24
C PHE A 11 1.47 -42.02 -37.24
N ALA A 12 1.73 -43.33 -37.23
CA ALA A 12 1.00 -44.28 -36.39
C ALA A 12 1.53 -44.40 -34.94
N ASN A 13 2.66 -43.77 -34.59
CA ASN A 13 3.32 -44.00 -33.29
C ASN A 13 3.66 -42.73 -32.48
N LYS A 14 2.84 -41.68 -32.56
CA LYS A 14 2.87 -40.60 -31.56
C LYS A 14 1.88 -40.92 -30.44
N LYS A 15 2.40 -41.40 -29.29
CA LYS A 15 1.64 -41.46 -28.03
C LYS A 15 0.88 -40.14 -27.84
N LYS A 16 -0.45 -40.23 -27.77
CA LYS A 16 -1.39 -39.11 -27.63
C LYS A 16 -0.90 -38.18 -26.51
N GLY A 17 -0.74 -36.88 -26.81
CA GLY A 17 -0.19 -35.88 -25.89
C GLY A 17 -0.89 -35.74 -24.54
N ALA A 18 -2.08 -36.33 -24.38
CA ALA A 18 -2.77 -36.49 -23.09
C ALA A 18 -2.00 -37.41 -22.12
N ALA A 19 -1.49 -38.55 -22.59
CA ALA A 19 -0.77 -39.51 -21.76
C ALA A 19 0.58 -38.95 -21.26
N ILE A 20 1.25 -38.13 -22.06
CA ILE A 20 2.51 -37.46 -21.70
C ILE A 20 2.25 -36.37 -20.63
N LYS A 21 1.16 -35.60 -20.78
CA LYS A 21 0.78 -34.58 -19.78
C LYS A 21 0.36 -35.21 -18.45
N GLU A 22 -0.31 -36.36 -18.49
CA GLU A 22 -0.73 -37.09 -17.30
C GLU A 22 0.47 -37.70 -16.56
N ALA A 23 1.43 -38.29 -17.28
CA ALA A 23 2.68 -38.80 -16.72
C ALA A 23 3.48 -37.69 -16.00
N MET A 24 3.66 -36.51 -16.63
CA MET A 24 4.33 -35.37 -15.99
C MET A 24 3.59 -34.86 -14.75
N ARG A 25 2.25 -34.97 -14.71
CA ARG A 25 1.45 -34.54 -13.55
C ARG A 25 1.57 -35.53 -12.40
N GLN A 26 1.68 -36.83 -12.70
CA GLN A 26 1.93 -37.88 -11.71
C GLN A 26 3.36 -37.79 -11.16
N GLU A 27 4.35 -37.51 -12.00
CA GLU A 27 5.74 -37.32 -11.60
C GLU A 27 5.89 -36.10 -10.68
N LYS A 28 5.29 -34.96 -11.02
CA LYS A 28 5.25 -33.78 -10.14
C LYS A 28 4.53 -34.04 -8.81
N ARG A 29 3.52 -34.91 -8.79
CA ARG A 29 2.84 -35.32 -7.55
C ARG A 29 3.73 -36.21 -6.69
N LYS A 30 4.48 -37.14 -7.30
CA LYS A 30 5.47 -37.98 -6.60
C LYS A 30 6.59 -37.15 -5.98
N VAL A 31 7.22 -36.26 -6.76
CA VAL A 31 8.29 -35.37 -6.26
C VAL A 31 7.80 -34.49 -5.10
N LYS A 32 6.57 -33.98 -5.19
CA LYS A 32 5.96 -33.19 -4.10
C LYS A 32 5.64 -34.04 -2.86
N ALA A 33 5.22 -35.29 -3.04
CA ALA A 33 4.97 -36.21 -1.94
C ALA A 33 6.27 -36.63 -1.24
N GLU A 34 7.32 -36.91 -2.01
CA GLU A 34 8.67 -37.24 -1.49
C GLU A 34 9.30 -36.06 -0.73
N ALA A 35 9.18 -34.84 -1.25
CA ALA A 35 9.66 -33.64 -0.54
C ALA A 35 8.90 -33.41 0.78
N ARG A 36 7.60 -33.72 0.82
CA ARG A 36 6.80 -33.63 2.05
C ARG A 36 7.17 -34.72 3.05
N ALA A 37 7.37 -35.96 2.59
CA ALA A 37 7.81 -37.08 3.41
C ALA A 37 9.22 -36.83 3.99
N ALA A 38 10.15 -36.29 3.20
CA ALA A 38 11.48 -35.89 3.67
C ALA A 38 11.41 -34.77 4.73
N GLY A 39 10.52 -33.80 4.55
CA GLY A 39 10.28 -32.73 5.52
C GLY A 39 9.67 -33.23 6.83
N GLU A 40 8.73 -34.17 6.76
CA GLU A 40 8.12 -34.80 7.94
C GLU A 40 9.14 -35.71 8.66
N ALA A 41 9.95 -36.48 7.92
CA ALA A 41 11.03 -37.30 8.48
C ALA A 41 12.09 -36.45 9.20
N MET A 42 12.54 -35.34 8.61
CA MET A 42 13.46 -34.39 9.28
C MET A 42 12.85 -33.75 10.53
N ARG A 43 11.54 -33.50 10.53
CA ARG A 43 10.82 -32.96 11.70
C ARG A 43 10.71 -34.00 12.82
N GLN A 44 10.54 -35.27 12.46
CA GLN A 44 10.52 -36.38 13.39
C GLN A 44 11.92 -36.62 13.98
N LEU A 45 12.96 -36.63 13.16
CA LEU A 45 14.36 -36.78 13.58
C LEU A 45 14.79 -35.65 14.54
N LYS A 46 14.31 -34.41 14.32
CA LYS A 46 14.53 -33.30 15.26
C LYS A 46 13.76 -33.45 16.57
N LYS A 47 12.54 -34.00 16.54
CA LYS A 47 11.77 -34.30 17.75
C LYS A 47 12.40 -35.44 18.56
N ASP A 48 12.91 -36.46 17.90
CA ASP A 48 13.54 -37.62 18.53
C ASP A 48 14.93 -37.25 19.09
N LYS A 49 15.66 -36.35 18.42
CA LYS A 49 16.89 -35.73 18.94
C LYS A 49 16.62 -34.80 20.14
N ALA A 50 15.49 -34.10 20.16
CA ALA A 50 15.05 -33.31 21.31
C ALA A 50 14.54 -34.16 22.48
N ARG A 51 14.14 -35.41 22.23
CA ARG A 51 13.69 -36.40 23.23
C ARG A 51 14.81 -37.35 23.70
N GLY A 52 16.03 -37.21 23.19
CA GLY A 52 17.21 -37.97 23.65
C GLY A 52 17.25 -39.44 23.18
N LEU A 53 16.51 -39.82 22.15
CA LEU A 53 16.36 -41.21 21.69
C LEU A 53 17.35 -41.65 20.59
N VAL A 54 18.28 -40.78 20.18
CA VAL A 54 19.26 -41.07 19.10
C VAL A 54 20.68 -40.72 19.57
N PRO A 55 21.67 -41.62 19.43
CA PRO A 55 23.05 -41.36 19.84
C PRO A 55 23.66 -40.17 19.06
N LEU A 56 24.41 -39.32 19.75
CA LEU A 56 25.20 -38.25 19.15
C LEU A 56 26.41 -38.84 18.42
N GLU A 57 26.49 -38.69 17.10
CA GLU A 57 27.73 -38.99 16.38
C GLU A 57 28.86 -38.03 16.79
N PRO A 58 30.11 -38.53 16.89
CA PRO A 58 31.24 -37.76 17.40
C PRO A 58 31.64 -36.62 16.46
N THR A 59 31.82 -35.44 17.05
CA THR A 59 32.31 -34.24 16.37
C THR A 59 33.72 -34.46 15.81
N ARG A 60 33.91 -34.29 14.50
CA ARG A 60 35.25 -34.19 13.89
C ARG A 60 35.98 -32.92 14.38
N PRO A 61 37.29 -32.98 14.67
CA PRO A 61 38.05 -31.82 15.12
C PRO A 61 38.32 -30.83 13.97
N ALA A 62 38.42 -29.55 14.34
CA ALA A 62 38.69 -28.42 13.43
C ALA A 62 40.09 -28.51 12.80
N PRO A 63 40.29 -28.06 11.54
CA PRO A 63 41.61 -28.03 10.93
C PRO A 63 42.40 -26.79 11.39
N VAL A 64 43.63 -27.04 11.86
CA VAL A 64 44.64 -26.05 12.22
C VAL A 64 45.44 -25.63 10.96
N GLY A 65 45.51 -24.32 10.72
CA GLY A 65 46.70 -23.58 10.25
C GLY A 65 47.28 -23.81 8.83
N LYS A 66 47.21 -22.78 7.98
CA LYS A 66 48.34 -22.32 7.15
C LYS A 66 48.39 -20.79 7.17
N GLY A 67 49.55 -20.24 7.55
CA GLY A 67 49.78 -18.81 7.78
C GLY A 67 50.22 -17.99 6.56
N LYS A 68 50.28 -16.67 6.78
CA LYS A 68 50.93 -15.53 6.06
C LYS A 68 50.02 -14.29 6.26
N LEU A 69 50.39 -13.07 6.64
CA LEU A 69 51.61 -12.31 6.95
C LEU A 69 51.15 -11.11 7.82
N PRO A 70 51.98 -10.51 8.69
CA PRO A 70 51.62 -9.30 9.44
C PRO A 70 51.80 -8.01 8.61
N PRO A 71 51.08 -6.91 8.92
CA PRO A 71 51.26 -5.63 8.24
C PRO A 71 52.48 -4.88 8.81
N PRO A 72 53.23 -4.12 8.00
CA PRO A 72 54.34 -3.32 8.51
C PRO A 72 53.83 -2.01 9.12
N SER A 73 54.48 -1.62 10.21
CA SER A 73 54.36 -0.30 10.85
C SER A 73 55.57 0.59 10.53
N ALA A 74 55.30 1.89 10.49
CA ALA A 74 56.15 3.04 10.81
C ALA A 74 57.04 3.67 9.71
N THR A 75 56.74 4.94 9.40
CA THR A 75 57.58 6.17 9.34
C THR A 75 56.93 7.16 8.35
N GLU A 76 56.90 8.50 8.47
CA GLU A 76 57.22 9.51 9.48
C GLU A 76 56.76 10.89 8.91
N LYS A 77 56.57 11.91 9.76
CA LYS A 77 56.60 13.39 9.49
C LYS A 77 55.35 14.00 8.78
N ASN A 78 54.70 15.09 9.20
CA ASN A 78 54.98 16.29 10.01
C ASN A 78 53.71 16.63 10.85
N LYS A 79 53.70 16.97 12.16
CA LYS A 79 54.20 18.16 12.90
C LYS A 79 53.82 19.54 12.34
N PHE A 80 52.83 20.19 12.98
CA PHE A 80 52.78 21.61 13.42
C PHE A 80 51.42 21.81 14.16
N SER A 81 51.34 21.61 15.48
CA SER A 81 51.52 22.58 16.59
C SER A 81 50.36 23.56 16.83
N ASP A 82 49.78 23.39 18.02
CA ASP A 82 49.27 24.38 18.99
C ASP A 82 48.77 25.76 18.54
N LYS A 83 47.52 26.08 18.94
CA LYS A 83 47.32 27.10 19.99
C LYS A 83 45.91 27.11 20.58
N LYS A 84 45.88 26.84 21.88
CA LYS A 84 44.93 27.31 22.88
C LYS A 84 45.01 28.85 22.92
N THR A 85 43.88 29.56 23.01
CA THR A 85 43.59 30.62 24.02
C THR A 85 42.36 31.48 23.70
N THR A 86 41.65 31.83 24.79
CA THR A 86 40.98 33.12 25.11
C THR A 86 39.62 33.46 24.47
N ALA A 87 38.59 33.41 25.33
CA ALA A 87 37.58 34.48 25.43
C ALA A 87 38.25 35.77 25.97
N PRO A 88 37.66 36.97 25.77
CA PRO A 88 36.62 37.39 26.72
C PRO A 88 35.49 38.30 26.15
N ALA A 89 34.39 38.29 26.90
CA ALA A 89 33.52 39.39 27.36
C ALA A 89 33.07 40.53 26.41
N GLY A 90 31.76 40.84 26.49
CA GLY A 90 31.32 42.25 26.54
C GLY A 90 29.97 42.59 25.90
N ALA A 91 28.91 42.61 26.74
CA ALA A 91 27.87 43.67 26.81
C ALA A 91 26.78 43.71 25.72
N LYS A 92 25.50 44.04 25.97
CA LYS A 92 24.78 44.56 27.15
C LYS A 92 23.28 44.32 26.96
N GLU A 93 22.57 44.27 28.08
CA GLU A 93 21.13 44.22 28.29
C GLU A 93 20.36 45.37 27.61
N LYS A 94 19.04 45.19 27.41
CA LYS A 94 18.01 46.04 28.05
C LYS A 94 16.71 45.25 28.28
N ALA A 95 16.36 45.12 29.56
CA ALA A 95 15.03 44.80 30.06
C ALA A 95 14.20 46.08 30.20
N PHE A 96 12.86 45.96 30.13
CA PHE A 96 11.94 46.90 30.75
C PHE A 96 10.74 46.14 31.34
N ALA A 97 10.60 46.23 32.66
CA ALA A 97 9.44 45.86 33.47
C ALA A 97 8.23 46.77 33.16
N GLY A 98 6.98 46.52 33.51
CA GLY A 98 6.31 45.52 34.34
C GLY A 98 4.88 46.04 34.64
N LYS A 99 4.00 45.20 35.19
CA LYS A 99 3.02 45.52 36.27
C LYS A 99 2.01 44.38 36.46
N GLU A 100 2.11 43.75 37.62
CA GLU A 100 1.05 42.94 38.21
C GLU A 100 -0.03 43.83 38.84
N LYS A 101 -1.28 43.37 38.80
CA LYS A 101 -2.31 43.73 39.77
C LYS A 101 -3.01 42.47 40.26
N LYS A 102 -2.95 42.28 41.58
CA LYS A 102 -3.72 41.32 42.37
C LYS A 102 -5.23 41.63 42.27
N PHE A 103 -6.05 40.58 42.23
CA PHE A 103 -7.45 40.65 42.65
C PHE A 103 -7.75 39.47 43.58
N THR A 104 -8.30 39.81 44.74
CA THR A 104 -8.70 38.93 45.83
C THR A 104 -10.18 38.56 45.72
N GLY A 105 -10.53 37.30 45.99
CA GLY A 105 -11.92 36.87 46.18
C GLY A 105 -12.03 35.39 46.56
N LYS A 106 -12.56 35.10 47.75
CA LYS A 106 -12.73 33.77 48.38
C LYS A 106 -13.90 32.96 47.77
N PRO A 107 -14.05 31.66 48.12
CA PRO A 107 -14.72 30.64 47.32
C PRO A 107 -16.21 30.50 47.64
N ASN A 108 -16.97 29.89 46.73
CA ASN A 108 -18.18 29.17 47.11
C ASN A 108 -18.36 27.93 46.24
N GLY A 109 -18.52 26.79 46.90
CA GLY A 109 -18.63 25.48 46.28
C GLY A 109 -20.01 25.24 45.68
N ARG A 110 -20.03 24.38 44.65
CA ARG A 110 -21.08 23.38 44.52
C ARG A 110 -20.52 22.18 43.74
N SER A 111 -20.31 21.10 44.49
CA SER A 111 -20.09 19.76 43.99
C SER A 111 -21.38 19.25 43.36
N THR A 112 -21.29 18.75 42.12
CA THR A 112 -22.13 17.64 41.62
C THR A 112 -21.30 16.81 40.64
N THR A 113 -20.65 15.77 41.19
CA THR A 113 -20.50 14.42 40.61
C THR A 113 -20.30 14.31 39.10
N THR A 114 -19.05 14.33 38.64
CA THR A 114 -18.67 13.68 37.39
C THR A 114 -18.36 12.21 37.67
N ALA A 115 -19.26 11.34 37.24
CA ALA A 115 -18.96 9.92 37.08
C ALA A 115 -17.77 9.79 36.13
N ALA A 116 -16.71 9.16 36.63
CA ALA A 116 -15.54 8.78 35.85
C ALA A 116 -15.96 7.79 34.76
N GLY A 117 -16.23 8.30 33.56
CA GLY A 117 -16.32 7.50 32.35
C GLY A 117 -14.92 7.24 31.84
N GLU A 118 -14.47 5.99 31.95
CA GLU A 118 -13.22 5.48 31.41
C GLU A 118 -12.97 5.98 29.97
N MET A 119 -11.98 6.85 29.80
CA MET A 119 -11.36 7.08 28.50
C MET A 119 -10.61 5.82 28.11
N THR A 120 -11.30 4.90 27.42
CA THR A 120 -10.62 3.76 26.81
C THR A 120 -9.68 4.30 25.72
N ALA A 121 -8.40 3.99 25.90
CA ALA A 121 -7.40 3.99 24.84
C ALA A 121 -7.16 2.54 24.38
N PRO A 122 -8.00 1.92 23.50
CA PRO A 122 -7.79 0.50 23.17
C PRO A 122 -7.15 0.28 21.79
N LYS A 123 -6.85 1.32 20.99
CA LYS A 123 -6.53 1.10 19.56
C LYS A 123 -5.06 0.85 19.27
N ALA A 124 -4.13 1.46 20.00
CA ALA A 124 -2.70 1.20 19.85
C ALA A 124 -2.31 -0.19 20.36
N GLU A 125 -2.99 -0.68 21.40
CA GLU A 125 -2.77 -2.01 21.98
C GLU A 125 -3.31 -3.14 21.10
N LYS A 126 -4.46 -2.94 20.44
CA LYS A 126 -5.06 -3.93 19.54
C LYS A 126 -4.18 -4.25 18.34
N ALA A 127 -3.51 -3.25 17.77
CA ALA A 127 -2.56 -3.41 16.67
C ALA A 127 -1.28 -4.18 17.06
N LEU A 128 -0.95 -4.22 18.36
CA LEU A 128 0.22 -4.93 18.88
C LEU A 128 -0.04 -6.44 19.04
N ALA A 129 -1.32 -6.84 19.21
CA ALA A 129 -1.75 -8.21 19.45
C ALA A 129 -2.22 -8.96 18.19
N GLU A 130 -2.57 -8.24 17.12
CA GLU A 130 -3.08 -8.86 15.89
C GLU A 130 -1.96 -9.47 15.05
N GLN A 131 -2.00 -10.79 14.87
CA GLN A 131 -1.07 -11.48 13.98
C GLN A 131 -1.35 -11.13 12.53
N MET A 132 -0.32 -10.74 11.78
CA MET A 132 -0.43 -10.47 10.35
C MET A 132 0.57 -11.30 9.53
N PRO A 133 0.30 -11.54 8.24
CA PRO A 133 1.27 -12.20 7.37
C PRO A 133 2.61 -11.45 7.29
N LEU A 134 3.72 -12.18 7.25
CA LEU A 134 5.09 -11.64 7.25
C LEU A 134 5.32 -10.66 6.10
N ASN A 135 4.80 -10.96 4.91
CA ASN A 135 4.89 -10.04 3.77
C ASN A 135 4.12 -8.72 3.99
N LYS A 136 3.02 -8.75 4.75
CA LYS A 136 2.26 -7.54 5.14
C LYS A 136 3.02 -6.78 6.20
N PHE A 137 3.59 -7.45 7.19
CA PHE A 137 4.42 -6.84 8.24
C PHE A 137 5.60 -6.06 7.67
N ILE A 138 6.39 -6.67 6.77
CA ILE A 138 7.55 -6.03 6.14
C ILE A 138 7.13 -4.80 5.31
N ALA A 139 5.98 -4.88 4.63
CA ALA A 139 5.45 -3.77 3.86
C ALA A 139 4.96 -2.62 4.76
N HIS A 140 4.28 -2.93 5.86
CA HIS A 140 3.81 -1.95 6.86
C HIS A 140 4.98 -1.31 7.65
N ALA A 141 6.11 -1.99 7.71
CA ALA A 141 7.34 -1.42 8.24
C ALA A 141 8.08 -0.50 7.25
N GLY A 142 7.52 -0.27 6.05
CA GLY A 142 8.06 0.67 5.07
C GLY A 142 9.25 0.15 4.26
N VAL A 143 9.67 -1.10 4.42
CA VAL A 143 10.90 -1.64 3.78
C VAL A 143 10.78 -1.74 2.27
N CYS A 144 9.67 -2.26 1.76
CA CYS A 144 9.43 -2.48 0.34
C CYS A 144 7.94 -2.72 0.05
N ALA A 145 7.56 -2.87 -1.23
CA ALA A 145 6.19 -3.23 -1.57
C ALA A 145 5.85 -4.65 -1.09
N ARG A 146 4.56 -4.94 -0.83
CA ARG A 146 4.13 -6.27 -0.34
C ARG A 146 4.54 -7.44 -1.23
N ARG A 147 4.57 -7.24 -2.56
CA ARG A 147 5.02 -8.27 -3.52
C ARG A 147 6.53 -8.50 -3.43
N GLU A 148 7.30 -7.43 -3.36
CA GLU A 148 8.75 -7.49 -3.16
C GLU A 148 9.09 -8.14 -1.81
N ALA A 149 8.33 -7.82 -0.76
CA ALA A 149 8.46 -8.45 0.55
C ALA A 149 8.25 -9.97 0.46
N ALA A 150 7.26 -10.43 -0.32
CA ALA A 150 7.04 -11.85 -0.53
C ALA A 150 8.24 -12.53 -1.23
N GLU A 151 8.86 -11.87 -2.20
CA GLU A 151 10.07 -12.39 -2.86
C GLU A 151 11.29 -12.39 -1.92
N LEU A 152 11.45 -11.36 -1.07
CA LEU A 152 12.49 -11.35 -0.04
C LEU A 152 12.35 -12.51 0.95
N VAL A 153 11.12 -12.82 1.36
CA VAL A 153 10.82 -13.97 2.22
C VAL A 153 11.16 -15.28 1.51
N LYS A 154 10.65 -15.50 0.29
CA LYS A 154 10.94 -16.71 -0.50
C LYS A 154 12.42 -16.95 -0.76
N THR A 155 13.21 -15.86 -0.89
CA THR A 155 14.66 -15.94 -1.11
C THR A 155 15.47 -16.08 0.18
N GLY A 156 14.82 -16.30 1.34
CA GLY A 156 15.49 -16.54 2.61
C GLY A 156 16.17 -15.30 3.20
N LYS A 157 15.82 -14.10 2.74
CA LYS A 157 16.44 -12.84 3.20
C LYS A 157 15.78 -12.28 4.45
N VAL A 158 14.84 -13.01 5.06
CA VAL A 158 14.06 -12.59 6.22
C VAL A 158 14.19 -13.62 7.33
N THR A 159 14.46 -13.13 8.54
CA THR A 159 14.49 -13.95 9.76
C THR A 159 13.43 -13.46 10.74
N VAL A 160 12.82 -14.39 11.46
CA VAL A 160 11.85 -14.11 12.53
C VAL A 160 12.33 -14.85 13.77
N ASN A 161 12.56 -14.12 14.87
CA ASN A 161 13.05 -14.67 16.13
C ASN A 161 14.36 -15.49 16.04
N GLY A 162 15.14 -15.27 14.98
CA GLY A 162 16.41 -15.97 14.72
C GLY A 162 16.32 -17.01 13.59
N ASP A 163 15.11 -17.46 13.23
CA ASP A 163 14.92 -18.48 12.21
C ASP A 163 14.64 -17.86 10.83
N ILE A 164 15.23 -18.43 9.78
CA ILE A 164 14.94 -18.02 8.39
C ILE A 164 13.56 -18.57 7.99
N VAL A 165 12.69 -17.67 7.54
CA VAL A 165 11.32 -18.01 7.11
C VAL A 165 11.21 -17.87 5.60
N TYR A 166 10.68 -18.90 4.94
CA TYR A 166 10.47 -18.93 3.49
C TYR A 166 9.03 -18.75 3.05
N GLU A 167 8.09 -18.70 4.01
CA GLU A 167 6.66 -18.59 3.75
C GLU A 167 6.17 -17.14 3.91
N PRO A 168 5.77 -16.44 2.82
CA PRO A 168 5.28 -15.06 2.91
C PRO A 168 4.03 -14.90 3.78
N GLY A 169 3.26 -15.98 3.93
CA GLY A 169 2.04 -16.05 4.74
C GLY A 169 2.29 -16.33 6.23
N TYR A 170 3.54 -16.56 6.64
CA TYR A 170 3.89 -16.83 8.03
C TYR A 170 3.37 -15.70 8.93
N LYS A 171 2.65 -16.04 9.98
CA LYS A 171 2.00 -15.05 10.85
C LYS A 171 3.00 -14.52 11.87
N VAL A 172 3.12 -13.21 11.94
CA VAL A 172 3.96 -12.49 12.89
C VAL A 172 3.15 -11.42 13.61
N SER A 173 3.52 -11.17 14.86
CA SER A 173 3.01 -10.10 15.69
C SER A 173 4.02 -8.96 15.80
N ALA A 174 3.61 -7.81 16.34
CA ALA A 174 4.52 -6.71 16.63
C ALA A 174 5.56 -7.04 17.73
N LYS A 175 5.37 -8.13 18.48
CA LYS A 175 6.30 -8.59 19.51
C LYS A 175 7.45 -9.42 18.93
N ASP A 176 7.28 -9.96 17.73
CA ASP A 176 8.28 -10.81 17.09
C ASP A 176 9.46 -10.01 16.55
N LYS A 177 10.68 -10.55 16.70
CA LYS A 177 11.92 -9.94 16.22
C LYS A 177 12.12 -10.28 14.74
N VAL A 178 11.57 -9.44 13.86
CA VAL A 178 11.73 -9.60 12.41
C VAL A 178 12.98 -8.83 11.93
N LYS A 179 13.88 -9.51 11.19
CA LYS A 179 15.00 -8.87 10.50
C LYS A 179 14.95 -9.14 9.00
N VAL A 180 15.18 -8.11 8.20
CA VAL A 180 15.29 -8.19 6.73
C VAL A 180 16.73 -7.85 6.35
N LYS A 181 17.41 -8.76 5.63
CA LYS A 181 18.84 -8.62 5.27
C LYS A 181 19.72 -8.26 6.48
N GLY A 182 19.45 -8.88 7.64
CA GLY A 182 20.18 -8.67 8.89
C GLY A 182 19.78 -7.43 9.71
N LYS A 183 18.99 -6.50 9.16
CA LYS A 183 18.53 -5.29 9.87
C LYS A 183 17.18 -5.54 10.55
N ALA A 184 17.04 -5.15 11.81
CA ALA A 184 15.77 -5.23 12.53
C ALA A 184 14.75 -4.26 11.91
N VAL A 185 13.51 -4.74 11.81
CA VAL A 185 12.42 -4.03 11.14
C VAL A 185 11.27 -3.84 12.13
N PHE A 186 10.76 -2.61 12.21
CA PHE A 186 9.67 -2.23 13.12
C PHE A 186 8.51 -1.64 12.33
N LEU A 187 7.28 -1.86 12.81
CA LEU A 187 6.11 -1.24 12.21
C LEU A 187 6.21 0.29 12.27
N GLN A 188 5.86 0.95 11.17
CA GLN A 188 5.75 2.41 11.15
C GLN A 188 4.67 2.85 12.14
N ARG A 189 5.04 3.72 13.08
CA ARG A 189 4.10 4.27 14.08
C ARG A 189 3.38 5.53 13.59
N ASN A 190 4.00 6.24 12.64
CA ASN A 190 3.49 7.49 12.12
C ASN A 190 2.64 7.23 10.88
N ALA A 191 1.32 7.32 11.03
CA ALA A 191 0.42 7.27 9.88
C ALA A 191 0.42 8.62 9.16
N VAL A 192 0.69 8.61 7.86
CA VAL A 192 0.77 9.81 7.02
C VAL A 192 -0.42 9.83 6.07
N TYR A 193 -1.08 10.98 5.95
CA TYR A 193 -2.21 11.18 5.05
C TYR A 193 -2.03 12.48 4.26
N ILE A 194 -1.83 12.35 2.95
CA ILE A 194 -1.56 13.48 2.06
C ILE A 194 -2.66 13.55 1.02
N LEU A 195 -3.22 14.73 0.82
CA LEU A 195 -4.06 15.06 -0.33
C LEU A 195 -3.21 15.78 -1.36
N LEU A 196 -3.13 15.19 -2.54
CA LEU A 196 -2.45 15.71 -3.71
C LEU A 196 -3.49 16.17 -4.73
N ASN A 197 -3.33 17.39 -5.24
CA ASN A 197 -4.03 17.79 -6.45
C ASN A 197 -3.15 17.42 -7.67
N LYS A 198 -3.35 16.20 -8.18
CA LYS A 198 -2.50 15.59 -9.21
C LYS A 198 -2.50 16.43 -10.51
N PRO A 199 -1.32 16.78 -11.06
CA PRO A 199 -1.17 17.40 -12.37
C PRO A 199 -1.23 16.38 -13.53
N LYS A 200 -1.34 16.89 -14.76
CA LYS A 200 -1.17 16.08 -15.98
C LYS A 200 0.28 15.59 -16.08
N ASP A 201 0.51 14.53 -16.84
CA ASP A 201 1.84 13.95 -17.12
C ASP A 201 2.57 13.27 -15.95
N PHE A 202 1.84 12.93 -14.89
CA PHE A 202 2.35 12.11 -13.79
C PHE A 202 1.65 10.76 -13.72
N ILE A 203 2.40 9.69 -13.47
CA ILE A 203 1.88 8.34 -13.32
C ILE A 203 1.53 8.07 -11.86
N THR A 204 0.36 7.47 -11.64
CA THR A 204 -0.08 7.04 -10.30
C THR A 204 0.52 5.68 -9.94
N THR A 205 1.82 5.67 -9.64
CA THR A 205 2.57 4.50 -9.15
C THR A 205 3.58 4.93 -8.09
N ALA A 206 4.00 3.99 -7.24
CA ALA A 206 5.05 4.22 -6.25
C ALA A 206 6.47 4.02 -6.81
N SER A 207 6.59 3.26 -7.90
CA SER A 207 7.85 3.05 -8.63
C SER A 207 7.52 2.81 -10.11
N ASP A 208 8.27 3.44 -11.00
CA ASP A 208 8.12 3.29 -12.44
C ASP A 208 9.43 2.76 -13.06
N PRO A 209 9.46 1.54 -13.61
CA PRO A 209 10.65 0.98 -14.24
C PRO A 209 11.17 1.78 -15.43
N GLN A 210 10.31 2.57 -16.09
CA GLN A 210 10.65 3.38 -17.25
C GLN A 210 11.11 4.80 -16.88
N GLY A 211 11.26 5.10 -15.58
CA GLY A 211 11.78 6.39 -15.10
C GLY A 211 10.85 7.59 -15.36
N ARG A 212 9.57 7.36 -15.62
CA ARG A 212 8.60 8.43 -15.85
C ARG A 212 8.23 9.11 -14.52
N LYS A 213 7.83 10.38 -14.59
CA LYS A 213 7.45 11.17 -13.42
C LYS A 213 6.27 10.52 -12.67
N THR A 214 6.42 10.32 -11.37
CA THR A 214 5.41 9.66 -10.53
C THR A 214 4.79 10.62 -9.52
N VAL A 215 3.59 10.29 -9.05
CA VAL A 215 2.92 11.08 -7.99
C VAL A 215 3.69 11.07 -6.67
N VAL A 216 4.54 10.06 -6.43
CA VAL A 216 5.39 10.00 -5.22
C VAL A 216 6.52 11.04 -5.29
N ASP A 217 7.01 11.37 -6.48
CA ASP A 217 8.02 12.41 -6.66
C ASP A 217 7.50 13.78 -6.23
N LEU A 218 6.21 14.06 -6.43
CA LEU A 218 5.57 15.32 -6.02
C LEU A 218 5.50 15.50 -4.50
N VAL A 219 5.41 14.40 -3.75
CA VAL A 219 5.25 14.43 -2.28
C VAL A 219 6.51 14.00 -1.54
N ARG A 220 7.63 13.79 -2.25
CA ARG A 220 8.87 13.26 -1.66
C ARG A 220 9.41 14.14 -0.52
N ALA A 221 9.23 15.45 -0.61
CA ALA A 221 9.64 16.40 0.42
C ALA A 221 8.67 16.46 1.62
N ALA A 222 7.51 15.81 1.55
CA ALA A 222 6.49 15.88 2.60
C ALA A 222 6.84 15.03 3.82
N THR A 223 7.42 13.85 3.61
CA THR A 223 7.65 12.88 4.67
C THR A 223 8.80 11.95 4.33
N PRO A 224 9.60 11.51 5.33
CA PRO A 224 10.55 10.43 5.15
C PRO A 224 9.86 9.05 5.06
N GLU A 225 8.59 8.95 5.46
CA GLU A 225 7.86 7.69 5.49
C GLU A 225 7.43 7.25 4.08
N ARG A 226 7.50 5.94 3.82
CA ARG A 226 7.06 5.36 2.54
C ARG A 226 5.53 5.46 2.38
N VAL A 227 5.04 6.37 1.55
CA VAL A 227 3.62 6.49 1.18
C VAL A 227 3.32 5.90 -0.21
N PHE A 228 2.06 5.54 -0.43
CA PHE A 228 1.56 5.02 -1.70
C PHE A 228 0.17 5.61 -2.03
N PRO A 229 -0.18 5.76 -3.31
CA PRO A 229 -1.46 6.33 -3.71
C PRO A 229 -2.62 5.38 -3.44
N ILE A 230 -3.76 5.95 -3.04
CA ILE A 230 -5.03 5.25 -2.91
C ILE A 230 -5.77 5.30 -4.25
N GLY A 231 -5.91 4.14 -4.87
CA GLY A 231 -6.46 4.02 -6.21
C GLY A 231 -5.51 4.61 -7.26
N ARG A 232 -6.05 4.85 -8.46
CA ARG A 232 -5.27 5.36 -9.60
C ARG A 232 -6.01 6.47 -10.32
N LEU A 233 -5.25 7.44 -10.80
CA LEU A 233 -5.66 8.36 -11.86
C LEU A 233 -4.76 8.11 -13.08
N ASP A 234 -5.36 8.15 -14.27
CA ASP A 234 -4.58 8.03 -15.51
C ASP A 234 -3.57 9.18 -15.62
N ARG A 235 -2.55 9.00 -16.46
CA ARG A 235 -1.47 9.97 -16.66
C ARG A 235 -2.00 11.39 -16.94
N ASN A 236 -2.98 11.49 -17.84
CA ASN A 236 -3.56 12.76 -18.29
C ASN A 236 -4.79 13.18 -17.46
N THR A 237 -5.18 12.38 -16.47
CA THR A 237 -6.27 12.71 -15.54
C THR A 237 -5.69 13.50 -14.37
N THR A 238 -6.40 14.55 -13.99
CA THR A 238 -6.00 15.48 -12.93
C THR A 238 -6.92 15.38 -11.72
N GLY A 239 -6.57 16.04 -10.62
CA GLY A 239 -7.47 16.24 -9.49
C GLY A 239 -7.06 15.50 -8.23
N VAL A 240 -8.02 15.34 -7.32
CA VAL A 240 -7.80 14.82 -5.96
C VAL A 240 -7.23 13.41 -6.00
N LEU A 241 -6.11 13.18 -5.32
CA LEU A 241 -5.52 11.87 -5.06
C LEU A 241 -5.02 11.83 -3.63
N ILE A 242 -5.28 10.72 -2.92
CA ILE A 242 -4.80 10.54 -1.55
C ILE A 242 -3.57 9.64 -1.59
N LEU A 243 -2.55 9.97 -0.81
CA LEU A 243 -1.39 9.13 -0.54
C LEU A 243 -1.27 8.85 0.95
N THR A 244 -1.00 7.61 1.31
CA THR A 244 -0.85 7.19 2.70
C THR A 244 0.10 6.00 2.85
N ASN A 245 0.58 5.75 4.05
CA ASN A 245 1.19 4.47 4.44
C ASN A 245 0.21 3.55 5.18
N ASP A 246 -1.03 3.98 5.40
CA ASP A 246 -2.10 3.21 6.03
C ASP A 246 -2.73 2.23 5.02
N GLY A 247 -2.29 0.97 5.09
CA GLY A 247 -2.79 -0.09 4.22
C GLY A 247 -4.26 -0.46 4.44
N GLU A 248 -4.78 -0.28 5.66
CA GLU A 248 -6.18 -0.59 5.98
C GLU A 248 -7.12 0.43 5.36
N LEU A 249 -6.80 1.72 5.54
CA LEU A 249 -7.56 2.79 4.91
C LEU A 249 -7.50 2.68 3.39
N THR A 250 -6.35 2.30 2.84
CA THR A 250 -6.19 2.08 1.40
C THR A 250 -7.12 0.99 0.89
N GLN A 251 -7.20 -0.15 1.59
CA GLN A 251 -8.12 -1.22 1.23
C GLN A 251 -9.58 -0.75 1.26
N GLN A 252 -9.97 -0.02 2.31
CA GLN A 252 -11.33 0.49 2.47
C GLN A 252 -11.72 1.47 1.36
N LEU A 253 -10.82 2.39 0.99
CA LEU A 253 -11.13 3.41 0.00
C LEU A 253 -11.00 2.94 -1.46
N SER A 254 -10.30 1.83 -1.71
CA SER A 254 -10.05 1.32 -3.07
C SER A 254 -10.92 0.12 -3.45
N HIS A 255 -11.38 -0.67 -2.49
CA HIS A 255 -12.09 -1.91 -2.79
C HIS A 255 -13.54 -1.62 -3.26
N PRO A 256 -14.00 -2.24 -4.36
CA PRO A 256 -15.30 -1.93 -4.96
C PRO A 256 -16.50 -2.11 -4.00
N SER A 257 -16.41 -3.05 -3.06
CA SER A 257 -17.50 -3.34 -2.11
C SER A 257 -17.87 -2.19 -1.17
N TYR A 258 -16.98 -1.20 -1.01
CA TYR A 258 -17.25 -0.04 -0.17
C TYR A 258 -17.91 1.11 -0.93
N GLU A 259 -18.06 0.97 -2.25
CA GLU A 259 -18.78 1.90 -3.12
C GLU A 259 -18.40 3.38 -2.92
N VAL A 260 -17.12 3.63 -2.66
CA VAL A 260 -16.65 4.97 -2.32
C VAL A 260 -16.88 5.94 -3.47
N ARG A 261 -17.65 6.99 -3.18
CA ARG A 261 -18.06 8.03 -4.14
C ARG A 261 -16.86 8.78 -4.71
N LYS A 262 -16.89 8.99 -6.03
CA LYS A 262 -15.92 9.79 -6.80
C LYS A 262 -16.72 10.71 -7.70
N VAL A 263 -16.39 11.99 -7.70
CA VAL A 263 -17.00 12.97 -8.62
C VAL A 263 -15.92 13.47 -9.57
N TYR A 264 -16.24 13.47 -10.85
CA TYR A 264 -15.40 13.99 -11.90
C TYR A 264 -16.09 15.13 -12.64
N GLU A 265 -15.29 16.10 -13.03
CA GLU A 265 -15.62 17.08 -14.05
C GLU A 265 -14.95 16.63 -15.36
N ILE A 266 -15.74 16.56 -16.42
CA ILE A 266 -15.31 16.15 -17.75
C ILE A 266 -15.48 17.34 -18.69
N THR A 267 -14.44 17.66 -19.44
CA THR A 267 -14.53 18.59 -20.58
C THR A 267 -14.47 17.78 -21.87
N LEU A 268 -15.51 17.91 -22.69
CA LEU A 268 -15.67 17.23 -23.96
C LEU A 268 -15.46 18.20 -25.12
N GLU A 269 -15.17 17.65 -26.30
CA GLU A 269 -15.05 18.47 -27.52
C GLU A 269 -16.38 19.08 -27.93
N THR A 270 -17.47 18.32 -27.79
CA THR A 270 -18.81 18.71 -28.21
C THR A 270 -19.78 18.71 -27.04
N ALA A 271 -20.89 19.42 -27.19
CA ALA A 271 -21.96 19.45 -26.20
C ALA A 271 -22.65 18.09 -26.09
N VAL A 272 -22.99 17.69 -24.86
CA VAL A 272 -23.70 16.43 -24.62
C VAL A 272 -25.20 16.64 -24.77
N SER A 273 -25.89 15.66 -25.33
CA SER A 273 -27.35 15.69 -25.42
C SER A 273 -27.97 15.27 -24.08
N LYS A 274 -29.13 15.84 -23.74
CA LYS A 274 -29.86 15.46 -22.51
C LYS A 274 -30.25 13.97 -22.52
N ASN A 275 -30.63 13.43 -23.68
CA ASN A 275 -30.96 12.02 -23.85
C ASN A 275 -29.78 11.10 -23.48
N HIS A 276 -28.55 11.42 -23.92
CA HIS A 276 -27.37 10.63 -23.55
C HIS A 276 -27.09 10.68 -22.04
N LEU A 277 -27.31 11.83 -21.38
CA LEU A 277 -27.20 11.92 -19.92
C LEU A 277 -28.21 11.01 -19.21
N GLU A 278 -29.45 10.95 -19.68
CA GLU A 278 -30.49 10.07 -19.15
C GLU A 278 -30.13 8.59 -19.34
N GLN A 279 -29.54 8.22 -20.48
CA GLN A 279 -29.05 6.86 -20.73
C GLN A 279 -27.87 6.49 -19.82
N ILE A 280 -26.94 7.42 -19.55
CA ILE A 280 -25.84 7.20 -18.60
C ILE A 280 -26.38 6.96 -17.17
N LEU A 281 -27.46 7.64 -16.79
CA LEU A 281 -28.16 7.43 -15.50
C LEU A 281 -28.92 6.11 -15.45
N ALA A 282 -29.57 5.72 -16.55
CA ALA A 282 -30.24 4.41 -16.64
C ALA A 282 -29.21 3.27 -16.51
N GLY A 283 -28.01 3.49 -17.06
CA GLY A 283 -26.89 2.57 -17.10
C GLY A 283 -26.70 1.97 -18.48
N ILE A 284 -25.44 1.67 -18.83
CA ILE A 284 -25.03 1.22 -20.15
C ILE A 284 -24.16 -0.03 -20.05
N THR A 285 -24.15 -0.84 -21.10
CA THR A 285 -23.27 -2.01 -21.20
C THR A 285 -22.05 -1.64 -22.03
N LEU A 286 -20.88 -1.70 -21.39
CA LEU A 286 -19.59 -1.57 -22.06
C LEU A 286 -18.97 -2.95 -22.32
N GLU A 287 -17.83 -2.98 -22.99
CA GLU A 287 -17.04 -4.18 -23.30
C GLU A 287 -16.72 -5.06 -22.06
N ASP A 288 -16.57 -4.46 -20.88
CA ASP A 288 -16.25 -5.15 -19.62
C ASP A 288 -17.48 -5.25 -18.68
N GLY A 289 -18.68 -5.10 -19.24
CA GLY A 289 -19.97 -5.29 -18.59
C GLY A 289 -20.70 -3.99 -18.25
N PHE A 290 -21.79 -4.15 -17.49
CA PHE A 290 -22.69 -3.06 -17.13
C PHE A 290 -22.01 -2.01 -16.22
N VAL A 291 -22.34 -0.74 -16.45
CA VAL A 291 -21.95 0.40 -15.63
C VAL A 291 -23.10 1.39 -15.50
N LYS A 292 -23.22 2.00 -14.34
CA LYS A 292 -24.23 3.01 -14.03
C LYS A 292 -23.59 4.17 -13.26
N ALA A 293 -23.92 5.39 -13.65
CA ALA A 293 -23.57 6.58 -12.87
C ALA A 293 -24.56 6.77 -11.72
N ASP A 294 -24.07 7.28 -10.58
CA ASP A 294 -24.95 7.65 -9.47
C ASP A 294 -25.64 8.99 -9.72
N ALA A 295 -24.93 9.92 -10.35
CA ALA A 295 -25.44 11.20 -10.83
C ALA A 295 -24.65 11.64 -12.06
N VAL A 296 -25.28 12.39 -12.96
CA VAL A 296 -24.62 13.04 -14.09
C VAL A 296 -25.41 14.30 -14.44
N GLY A 297 -24.73 15.34 -14.88
CA GLY A 297 -25.39 16.59 -15.26
C GLY A 297 -24.43 17.62 -15.83
N TYR A 298 -24.99 18.67 -16.43
CA TYR A 298 -24.22 19.85 -16.80
C TYR A 298 -23.68 20.53 -15.56
N VAL A 299 -22.47 21.09 -15.64
CA VAL A 299 -21.92 21.91 -14.57
C VAL A 299 -22.54 23.31 -14.65
N ASP A 300 -23.10 23.79 -13.54
CA ASP A 300 -23.76 25.10 -13.48
C ASP A 300 -22.81 26.24 -13.89
N GLY A 301 -23.32 27.14 -14.74
CA GLY A 301 -22.54 28.27 -15.25
C GLY A 301 -21.43 27.92 -16.24
N GLN A 302 -21.35 26.66 -16.69
CA GLN A 302 -20.41 26.21 -17.72
C GLN A 302 -21.13 25.85 -19.03
N SER A 303 -20.36 25.72 -20.10
CA SER A 303 -20.84 25.24 -21.40
C SER A 303 -21.35 23.79 -21.31
N LYS A 304 -22.29 23.42 -22.17
CA LYS A 304 -22.92 22.07 -22.21
C LYS A 304 -21.98 20.92 -22.60
N ASN A 305 -20.71 21.22 -22.88
CA ASN A 305 -19.64 20.23 -23.06
C ASN A 305 -18.86 19.95 -21.75
N VAL A 306 -19.18 20.64 -20.66
CA VAL A 306 -18.63 20.39 -19.32
C VAL A 306 -19.66 19.65 -18.48
N ILE A 307 -19.34 18.41 -18.10
CA ILE A 307 -20.24 17.48 -17.43
C ILE A 307 -19.66 17.09 -16.07
N GLY A 308 -20.50 17.09 -15.05
CA GLY A 308 -20.23 16.43 -13.77
C GLY A 308 -20.73 15.00 -13.81
N ILE A 309 -19.93 14.03 -13.36
CA ILE A 309 -20.37 12.65 -13.15
C ILE A 309 -19.95 12.17 -11.77
N GLU A 310 -20.88 11.48 -11.10
CA GLU A 310 -20.62 10.75 -9.86
C GLU A 310 -20.65 9.24 -10.13
N ILE A 311 -19.63 8.53 -9.65
CA ILE A 311 -19.53 7.09 -9.79
C ILE A 311 -18.75 6.46 -8.63
N HIS A 312 -19.18 5.27 -8.22
CA HIS A 312 -18.44 4.44 -7.25
C HIS A 312 -17.51 3.41 -7.92
N SER A 313 -17.76 3.05 -9.19
CA SER A 313 -16.92 2.15 -9.98
C SER A 313 -15.47 2.63 -10.13
N GLY A 314 -14.54 1.69 -9.99
CA GLY A 314 -13.10 1.91 -10.19
C GLY A 314 -12.53 1.21 -11.43
N LYS A 315 -13.40 0.78 -12.37
CA LYS A 315 -12.99 0.12 -13.62
C LYS A 315 -12.03 1.01 -14.43
N ASN A 316 -11.15 0.39 -15.22
CA ASN A 316 -10.15 1.13 -15.98
C ASN A 316 -10.82 2.11 -16.94
N ARG A 317 -10.37 3.38 -16.92
CA ARG A 317 -10.82 4.47 -17.79
C ARG A 317 -12.35 4.60 -17.89
N ILE A 318 -13.09 4.22 -16.85
CA ILE A 318 -14.55 4.01 -16.95
C ILE A 318 -15.30 5.27 -17.41
N VAL A 319 -14.94 6.44 -16.87
CA VAL A 319 -15.57 7.71 -17.26
C VAL A 319 -15.33 8.00 -18.74
N ARG A 320 -14.11 7.78 -19.25
CA ARG A 320 -13.80 8.01 -20.67
C ARG A 320 -14.58 7.06 -21.56
N ARG A 321 -14.62 5.78 -21.21
CA ARG A 321 -15.35 4.76 -21.98
C ARG A 321 -16.85 5.01 -22.03
N ILE A 322 -17.44 5.56 -20.97
CA ILE A 322 -18.86 5.95 -20.95
C ILE A 322 -19.13 7.00 -22.04
N PHE A 323 -18.31 8.05 -22.14
CA PHE A 323 -18.52 9.11 -23.13
C PHE A 323 -18.09 8.67 -24.55
N GLU A 324 -17.01 7.91 -24.67
CA GLU A 324 -16.53 7.33 -25.93
C GLU A 324 -17.58 6.39 -26.55
N HIS A 325 -18.36 5.66 -25.73
CA HIS A 325 -19.46 4.82 -26.20
C HIS A 325 -20.53 5.59 -26.99
N PHE A 326 -20.75 6.86 -26.66
CA PHE A 326 -21.68 7.75 -27.36
C PHE A 326 -21.00 8.60 -28.45
N GLY A 327 -19.73 8.33 -28.76
CA GLY A 327 -18.97 9.07 -29.76
C GLY A 327 -18.39 10.40 -29.28
N TYR A 328 -18.37 10.67 -27.97
CA TYR A 328 -17.78 11.90 -27.43
C TYR A 328 -16.29 11.76 -27.16
N GLU A 329 -15.52 12.78 -27.52
CA GLU A 329 -14.09 12.86 -27.21
C GLU A 329 -13.83 13.62 -25.90
N VAL A 330 -13.13 12.98 -24.96
CA VAL A 330 -12.78 13.57 -23.67
C VAL A 330 -11.46 14.33 -23.71
N LYS A 331 -11.52 15.66 -23.78
CA LYS A 331 -10.36 16.56 -23.77
C LYS A 331 -9.73 16.71 -22.39
N ALA A 332 -10.54 16.84 -21.35
CA ALA A 332 -10.04 16.91 -19.97
C ALA A 332 -10.89 16.07 -19.02
N LEU A 333 -10.21 15.50 -18.03
CA LEU A 333 -10.85 14.76 -16.95
C LEU A 333 -10.18 15.18 -15.64
N ASP A 334 -10.99 15.66 -14.72
CA ASP A 334 -10.55 16.09 -13.40
C ASP A 334 -11.40 15.44 -12.31
N ARG A 335 -10.75 14.77 -11.36
CA ARG A 335 -11.44 14.26 -10.17
C ARG A 335 -11.54 15.38 -9.14
N VAL A 336 -12.73 15.98 -9.02
CA VAL A 336 -12.98 17.10 -8.10
C VAL A 336 -13.19 16.63 -6.66
N LEU A 337 -13.73 15.42 -6.47
CA LEU A 337 -14.03 14.85 -5.16
C LEU A 337 -13.66 13.35 -5.09
N PHE A 338 -13.06 12.95 -3.98
CA PHE A 338 -12.84 11.55 -3.63
C PHE A 338 -13.03 11.33 -2.13
N ALA A 339 -13.92 10.41 -1.75
CA ALA A 339 -14.19 10.09 -0.34
C ALA A 339 -14.50 11.33 0.53
N ASN A 340 -15.35 12.24 0.04
CA ASN A 340 -15.69 13.54 0.63
C ASN A 340 -14.54 14.57 0.73
N LEU A 341 -13.37 14.26 0.18
CA LEU A 341 -12.27 15.20 0.10
C LEU A 341 -12.28 15.90 -1.24
N THR A 342 -12.04 17.21 -1.21
CA THR A 342 -11.92 18.04 -2.40
C THR A 342 -10.52 18.63 -2.50
N LYS A 343 -10.17 19.10 -3.69
CA LYS A 343 -8.93 19.85 -3.97
C LYS A 343 -9.03 21.34 -3.61
N LYS A 344 -10.06 21.74 -2.85
CA LYS A 344 -10.25 23.14 -2.45
C LYS A 344 -9.01 23.63 -1.69
N ASN A 345 -8.53 24.81 -2.05
CA ASN A 345 -7.33 25.44 -1.49
C ASN A 345 -6.03 24.62 -1.68
N VAL A 346 -5.97 23.74 -2.70
CA VAL A 346 -4.75 23.01 -3.07
C VAL A 346 -4.51 23.23 -4.56
N GLU A 347 -3.50 24.01 -4.88
CA GLU A 347 -3.09 24.28 -6.27
C GLU A 347 -2.67 23.01 -7.00
N ARG A 348 -2.70 23.06 -8.33
CA ARG A 348 -2.31 21.92 -9.17
C ARG A 348 -0.84 21.57 -8.92
N GLY A 349 -0.55 20.28 -8.75
CA GLY A 349 0.81 19.81 -8.45
C GLY A 349 1.21 19.95 -6.98
N LYS A 350 0.44 20.69 -6.17
CA LYS A 350 0.68 20.85 -4.74
C LYS A 350 -0.11 19.84 -3.94
N TRP A 351 0.29 19.71 -2.68
CA TRP A 351 -0.29 18.79 -1.73
C TRP A 351 -0.41 19.46 -0.36
N ARG A 352 -1.25 18.87 0.49
CA ARG A 352 -1.34 19.21 1.92
C ARG A 352 -1.55 17.94 2.74
N PHE A 353 -1.24 17.99 4.02
CA PHE A 353 -1.69 16.96 4.94
C PHE A 353 -3.20 17.02 5.13
N LEU A 354 -3.81 15.85 5.35
CA LEU A 354 -5.19 15.80 5.81
C LEU A 354 -5.26 16.25 7.26
N GLN A 355 -6.30 17.03 7.57
CA GLN A 355 -6.61 17.41 8.93
C GLN A 355 -7.10 16.20 9.72
N GLU A 356 -6.92 16.23 11.03
CA GLU A 356 -7.33 15.11 11.89
C GLU A 356 -8.83 14.79 11.75
N LYS A 357 -9.68 15.82 11.59
CA LYS A 357 -11.11 15.65 11.33
C LYS A 357 -11.38 14.88 10.04
N GLU A 358 -10.66 15.20 8.96
CA GLU A 358 -10.75 14.50 7.67
C GLU A 358 -10.29 13.04 7.80
N VAL A 359 -9.19 12.78 8.51
CA VAL A 359 -8.70 11.42 8.74
C VAL A 359 -9.71 10.60 9.56
N ARG A 360 -10.27 11.17 10.63
CA ARG A 360 -11.31 10.52 11.43
C ARG A 360 -12.54 10.21 10.58
N LEU A 361 -12.94 11.16 9.73
CA LEU A 361 -14.04 11.01 8.79
C LEU A 361 -13.82 9.78 7.89
N LEU A 362 -12.66 9.68 7.26
CA LEU A 362 -12.32 8.54 6.39
C LEU A 362 -12.29 7.20 7.15
N LYS A 363 -11.82 7.18 8.40
CA LYS A 363 -11.71 5.95 9.21
C LYS A 363 -13.02 5.46 9.83
N HIS A 364 -13.93 6.37 10.18
CA HIS A 364 -15.11 6.04 10.99
C HIS A 364 -16.44 6.11 10.21
N MET A 365 -16.47 6.65 8.99
CA MET A 365 -17.70 6.79 8.19
C MET A 365 -18.15 5.55 7.40
N ASN A 366 -17.59 4.35 7.66
CA ASN A 366 -17.88 3.12 6.89
C ASN A 366 -19.34 2.62 6.91
N LYS A 367 -20.30 3.35 7.50
CA LYS A 367 -21.75 3.07 7.39
C LYS A 367 -22.52 4.03 6.48
N GLY A 368 -21.97 5.16 6.08
CA GLY A 368 -22.67 6.20 5.30
C GLY A 368 -22.30 6.28 3.82
N PHE A 369 -21.16 5.71 3.41
CA PHE A 369 -20.68 5.73 2.02
C PHE A 369 -21.14 4.53 1.18
N VAL A 370 -21.53 3.45 1.84
CA VAL A 370 -22.17 2.30 1.21
C VAL A 370 -23.60 2.70 0.93
N ARG A 371 -24.02 2.63 -0.32
CA ARG A 371 -25.42 2.88 -0.67
C ARG A 371 -26.26 1.87 0.13
N LYS A 372 -27.19 2.34 0.97
CA LYS A 372 -28.17 1.42 1.58
C LYS A 372 -28.87 0.71 0.41
N LYS A 373 -28.78 -0.62 0.34
CA LYS A 373 -29.59 -1.39 -0.63
C LYS A 373 -31.05 -0.97 -0.45
N PRO A 374 -31.80 -0.69 -1.53
CA PRO A 374 -33.26 -0.57 -1.40
C PRO A 374 -33.78 -1.89 -0.82
N GLN A 375 -34.56 -1.80 0.26
CA GLN A 375 -35.26 -2.96 0.80
C GLN A 375 -36.19 -3.48 -0.29
N SER A 376 -36.00 -4.72 -0.72
CA SER A 376 -36.95 -5.40 -1.60
C SER A 376 -38.31 -5.42 -0.90
N PRO A 377 -39.42 -5.05 -1.55
CA PRO A 377 -40.74 -5.24 -0.96
C PRO A 377 -40.95 -6.75 -0.78
N HIS A 378 -41.17 -7.19 0.46
CA HIS A 378 -41.72 -8.51 0.73
C HIS A 378 -43.01 -8.64 -0.07
N HIS A 379 -43.00 -9.49 -1.09
CA HIS A 379 -44.23 -10.10 -1.57
C HIS A 379 -44.65 -11.08 -0.48
N GLY A 380 -45.67 -10.71 0.28
CA GLY A 380 -46.41 -11.66 1.09
C GLY A 380 -47.29 -12.47 0.14
N ASP A 381 -47.13 -13.79 0.21
CA ASP A 381 -48.13 -14.76 -0.24
C ASP A 381 -49.35 -14.73 0.70
#